data_AF-A0A6F9A8N5-F1
#
_entry.id   AF-A0A6F9A8N5-F1
#
_cell.length_a   1.000
_cell.length_b   1.000
_cell.length_c   1.000
_cell.angle_alpha   90.00
_cell.angle_beta   90.00
_cell.angle_gamma   90.00
#
_symmetry.space_group_name_H-M   'P 1'
#
loop_
_entity.id
_entity.type
_entity.pdbx_description
1 polymer ?
#
loop_
_entity_poly.entity_id
_entity_poly.type
_entity_poly.pdbx_seq_one_letter_code
_entity_poly.pdbx_strand_id
1 'polypeptide(L)'
;MSFSGKYQLETHENFEPFMKAIGLTDELIQKGKDIKSISEIEETGDHFKVTVTTGTKVLTNCFTIGQEAELETLTGEKVKSMVMREGNKLKVSLKGIESVTELADANTIVNTMTVAGIAYKRISKRI
;
A
#
# COMPACT_ATOMS: atom_id res chain seq x y z
N MET A 1 7.03 12.96 12.42
CA MET A 1 5.94 13.08 11.42
C MET A 1 5.11 11.82 11.51
N SER A 2 3.79 11.97 11.55
CA SER A 2 2.85 10.84 11.59
C SER A 2 2.40 10.52 10.17
N PHE A 3 2.16 9.25 9.89
CA PHE A 3 1.54 8.84 8.63
C PHE A 3 0.04 9.16 8.63
N SER A 4 -0.55 9.52 9.78
CA SER A 4 -1.98 9.78 9.93
C SER A 4 -2.49 10.84 8.96
N GLY A 5 -3.47 10.45 8.15
CA GLY A 5 -4.09 11.31 7.15
C GLY A 5 -4.75 10.53 6.04
N LYS A 6 -5.45 11.26 5.18
CA LYS A 6 -6.10 10.74 3.99
C LYS A 6 -5.30 11.15 2.78
N TYR A 7 -4.91 10.20 1.95
CA TYR A 7 -4.06 10.41 0.79
C TYR A 7 -4.78 9.94 -0.46
N GLN A 8 -4.76 10.73 -1.52
CA GLN A 8 -5.23 10.34 -2.83
C GLN A 8 -4.04 10.03 -3.73
N LEU A 9 -4.13 8.91 -4.47
CA LEU A 9 -3.16 8.56 -5.49
C LEU A 9 -3.06 9.69 -6.53
N GLU A 10 -1.85 10.25 -6.69
CA GLU A 10 -1.56 11.26 -7.70
C GLU A 10 -0.96 10.62 -8.94
N THR A 11 0.09 9.81 -8.74
CA THR A 11 0.79 9.11 -9.83
C THR A 11 1.25 7.73 -9.39
N HIS A 12 1.51 6.87 -10.37
CA HIS A 12 2.07 5.55 -10.16
C HIS A 12 2.87 5.09 -11.38
N GLU A 13 3.86 4.24 -11.18
CA GLU A 13 4.81 3.78 -12.19
C GLU A 13 4.92 2.26 -12.13
N ASN A 14 4.94 1.57 -13.28
CA ASN A 14 5.01 0.09 -13.38
C ASN A 14 3.80 -0.66 -12.79
N PHE A 15 2.61 -0.06 -12.80
CA PHE A 15 1.38 -0.69 -12.31
C PHE A 15 1.06 -2.00 -13.05
N GLU A 16 0.95 -1.95 -14.37
CA GLU A 16 0.58 -3.12 -15.18
C GLU A 16 1.54 -4.31 -15.03
N PRO A 17 2.87 -4.16 -15.22
CA PRO A 17 3.79 -5.29 -15.07
C PRO A 17 3.79 -5.88 -13.66
N PHE A 18 3.69 -5.02 -12.63
CA PHE A 18 3.61 -5.49 -11.25
C PHE A 18 2.32 -6.25 -10.97
N MET A 19 1.17 -5.70 -11.40
CA MET A 19 -0.12 -6.35 -11.20
C MET A 19 -0.19 -7.71 -11.90
N LYS A 20 0.41 -7.84 -13.10
CA LYS A 20 0.57 -9.14 -13.78
C LYS A 20 1.45 -10.10 -12.98
N ALA A 21 2.56 -9.61 -12.44
CA ALA A 21 3.49 -10.43 -11.66
C ALA A 21 2.87 -11.00 -10.38
N ILE A 22 1.95 -10.26 -9.74
CA ILE A 22 1.20 -10.73 -8.56
C ILE A 22 -0.07 -11.51 -8.93
N GLY A 23 -0.34 -11.74 -10.22
CA GLY A 23 -1.43 -12.61 -10.69
C GLY A 23 -2.79 -11.93 -10.91
N LEU A 24 -2.87 -10.60 -10.99
CA LEU A 24 -4.11 -9.95 -11.43
C LEU A 24 -4.36 -10.22 -12.92
N THR A 25 -5.63 -10.38 -13.27
CA THR A 25 -6.07 -10.47 -14.67
C THR A 25 -5.98 -9.12 -15.37
N ASP A 26 -5.73 -9.10 -16.68
CA ASP A 26 -5.68 -7.88 -17.49
C ASP A 26 -6.94 -7.01 -17.33
N GLU A 27 -8.11 -7.63 -17.11
CA GLU A 27 -9.36 -6.90 -16.87
C GLU A 27 -9.33 -6.08 -15.58
N LEU A 28 -8.82 -6.65 -14.47
CA LEU A 28 -8.68 -5.92 -13.21
C LEU A 28 -7.63 -4.82 -13.29
N ILE A 29 -6.56 -5.05 -14.06
CA ILE A 29 -5.51 -4.06 -14.32
C ILE A 29 -6.08 -2.88 -15.10
N GLN A 30 -6.79 -3.13 -16.20
CA GLN A 30 -7.49 -2.10 -16.97
C GLN A 30 -8.48 -1.31 -16.14
N LYS A 31 -9.25 -1.99 -15.27
CA LYS A 31 -10.19 -1.32 -14.36
C LYS A 31 -9.47 -0.49 -13.31
N GLY A 32 -8.33 -0.96 -12.79
CA GLY A 32 -7.61 -0.33 -11.69
C GLY A 32 -6.69 0.82 -12.09
N LYS A 33 -6.17 0.85 -13.33
CA LYS A 33 -5.14 1.82 -13.74
C LYS A 33 -5.63 3.27 -13.73
N ASP A 34 -6.89 3.50 -14.07
CA ASP A 34 -7.48 4.84 -14.15
C ASP A 34 -8.18 5.25 -12.83
N ILE A 35 -8.23 4.36 -11.83
CA ILE A 35 -8.89 4.64 -10.56
C ILE A 35 -7.93 5.30 -9.59
N LYS A 36 -8.26 6.52 -9.19
CA LYS A 36 -7.62 7.20 -8.07
C LYS A 36 -8.02 6.53 -6.75
N SER A 37 -7.14 5.71 -6.21
CA SER A 37 -7.37 5.14 -4.88
C SER A 37 -7.14 6.19 -3.79
N ILE A 38 -7.97 6.14 -2.76
CA ILE A 38 -7.83 6.94 -1.55
C ILE A 38 -7.35 6.01 -0.44
N SER A 39 -6.25 6.36 0.22
CA SER A 39 -5.69 5.64 1.36
C SER A 39 -5.81 6.50 2.60
N GLU A 40 -6.59 6.06 3.56
CA GLU A 40 -6.71 6.66 4.88
C GLU A 40 -5.86 5.86 5.86
N ILE A 41 -4.96 6.55 6.57
CA ILE A 41 -4.06 5.95 7.55
C ILE A 41 -4.41 6.56 8.90
N GLU A 42 -4.67 5.71 9.88
CA GLU A 42 -4.89 6.06 11.28
C GLU A 42 -3.75 5.44 12.10
N GLU A 43 -2.87 6.27 12.67
CA GLU A 43 -1.77 5.84 13.56
C GLU A 43 -2.16 6.12 15.02
N THR A 44 -2.29 5.06 15.82
CA THR A 44 -2.52 5.10 17.27
C THR A 44 -1.34 4.44 17.99
N GLY A 45 -0.30 5.22 18.29
CA GLY A 45 0.95 4.68 18.84
C GLY A 45 1.62 3.73 17.85
N ASP A 46 1.70 2.45 18.20
CA ASP A 46 2.25 1.40 17.32
C ASP A 46 1.17 0.69 16.48
N HIS A 47 -0.11 1.00 16.72
CA HIS A 47 -1.21 0.42 15.97
C HIS A 47 -1.56 1.28 14.75
N PHE A 48 -1.67 0.65 13.59
CA PHE A 48 -1.99 1.30 12.33
C PHE A 48 -3.22 0.67 11.72
N LYS A 49 -4.14 1.51 11.27
CA LYS A 49 -5.28 1.12 10.46
C LYS A 49 -5.22 1.83 9.13
N VAL A 50 -5.17 1.06 8.05
CA VAL A 50 -5.04 1.55 6.68
C VAL A 50 -6.29 1.14 5.91
N THR A 51 -7.09 2.12 5.54
CA THR A 51 -8.29 1.94 4.71
C THR A 51 -8.00 2.41 3.29
N VAL A 52 -8.04 1.50 2.32
CA VAL A 52 -7.82 1.80 0.90
C VAL A 52 -9.14 1.68 0.14
N THR A 53 -9.61 2.79 -0.40
CA THR A 53 -10.80 2.88 -1.24
C THR A 53 -10.38 3.01 -2.70
N THR A 54 -10.72 2.04 -3.53
CA THR A 54 -10.43 2.03 -4.97
C THR A 54 -11.76 1.91 -5.74
N GLY A 55 -12.32 3.04 -6.17
CA GLY A 55 -13.62 3.07 -6.82
C GLY A 55 -14.74 2.66 -5.87
N THR A 56 -15.40 1.54 -6.13
CA THR A 56 -16.45 0.97 -5.27
C THR A 56 -15.93 -0.04 -4.23
N LYS A 57 -14.66 -0.45 -4.32
CA LYS A 57 -14.04 -1.39 -3.37
C LYS A 57 -13.41 -0.64 -2.21
N VAL A 58 -13.68 -1.08 -0.99
CA VAL A 58 -13.05 -0.58 0.24
C VAL A 58 -12.35 -1.75 0.92
N LEU A 59 -11.06 -1.58 1.20
CA LEU A 59 -10.19 -2.55 1.84
C LEU A 59 -9.69 -1.94 3.15
N THR A 60 -9.77 -2.65 4.27
CA THR A 60 -9.27 -2.16 5.57
C THR A 60 -8.28 -3.15 6.15
N ASN A 61 -7.07 -2.68 6.45
CA ASN A 61 -6.00 -3.46 7.03
C ASN A 61 -5.58 -2.87 8.37
N CYS A 62 -5.57 -3.68 9.43
CA CYS A 62 -5.11 -3.28 10.75
C CYS A 62 -3.87 -4.08 11.13
N PHE A 63 -2.82 -3.39 11.54
CA PHE A 63 -1.57 -4.03 11.96
C PHE A 63 -0.90 -3.25 13.08
N THR A 64 -0.04 -3.93 13.83
CA THR A 64 0.78 -3.30 14.88
C THR A 64 2.25 -3.44 14.49
N ILE A 65 3.02 -2.37 14.63
CA ILE A 65 4.45 -2.39 14.30
C ILE A 65 5.17 -3.43 15.16
N GLY A 66 5.99 -4.27 14.52
CA GLY A 66 6.75 -5.34 15.18
C GLY A 66 5.91 -6.55 15.59
N GLN A 67 4.66 -6.66 15.14
CA GLN A 67 3.81 -7.83 15.36
C GLN A 67 3.31 -8.40 14.03
N GLU A 68 3.13 -9.71 13.98
CA GLU A 68 2.48 -10.36 12.85
C GLU A 68 1.00 -9.97 12.77
N ALA A 69 0.58 -9.52 11.60
CA ALA A 69 -0.80 -9.17 11.29
C ALA A 69 -1.24 -9.85 9.99
N GLU A 70 -2.52 -10.13 9.88
CA GLU A 70 -3.12 -10.60 8.64
C GLU A 70 -3.49 -9.40 7.77
N LEU A 71 -2.80 -9.26 6.64
CA LEU A 71 -3.02 -8.18 5.68
C LEU A 71 -3.74 -8.74 4.45
N GLU A 72 -4.85 -8.12 4.10
CA GLU A 72 -5.59 -8.40 2.89
C GLU A 72 -5.04 -7.56 1.73
N THR A 73 -4.78 -8.22 0.61
CA THR A 73 -4.26 -7.63 -0.62
C THR A 73 -5.40 -7.20 -1.55
N LEU A 74 -5.07 -6.46 -2.61
CA LEU A 74 -6.07 -6.03 -3.61
C LEU A 74 -6.73 -7.19 -4.38
N THR A 75 -6.12 -8.37 -4.37
CA THR A 75 -6.70 -9.60 -4.95
C THR A 75 -7.72 -10.26 -4.02
N GLY A 76 -7.86 -9.78 -2.78
CA GLY A 76 -8.66 -10.41 -1.72
C GLY A 76 -7.93 -11.53 -0.99
N GLU A 77 -6.68 -11.82 -1.34
CA GLU A 77 -5.87 -12.77 -0.58
C GLU A 77 -5.40 -12.15 0.74
N LYS A 78 -5.51 -12.94 1.80
CA LYS A 78 -4.98 -12.60 3.12
C LYS A 78 -3.62 -13.23 3.34
N VAL A 79 -2.67 -12.43 3.79
CA VAL A 79 -1.27 -12.81 3.98
C VAL A 79 -0.84 -12.38 5.37
N LYS A 80 -0.24 -13.30 6.14
CA LYS A 80 0.39 -12.96 7.40
C LYS A 80 1.74 -12.31 7.15
N SER A 81 1.91 -11.11 7.68
CA SER A 81 3.12 -10.32 7.53
C SER A 81 3.34 -9.43 8.75
N MET A 82 4.58 -9.04 8.98
CA MET A 82 4.96 -8.12 10.06
C MET A 82 5.44 -6.81 9.47
N VAL A 83 4.85 -5.70 9.92
CA VAL A 83 5.26 -4.35 9.50
C VAL A 83 6.32 -3.83 10.47
N MET A 84 7.45 -3.40 9.91
CA MET A 84 8.57 -2.83 10.65
C MET A 84 8.69 -1.34 10.34
N ARG A 85 8.91 -0.52 11.36
CA ARG A 85 9.13 0.92 11.21
C ARG A 85 10.62 1.21 11.30
N GLU A 86 11.16 1.87 10.28
CA GLU A 86 12.53 2.38 10.25
C GLU A 86 12.50 3.89 10.00
N GLY A 87 12.52 4.67 11.08
CA GLY A 87 12.46 6.14 11.02
C GLY A 87 11.14 6.63 10.39
N ASN A 88 11.24 7.22 9.19
CA ASN A 88 10.11 7.71 8.39
C ASN A 88 9.63 6.71 7.33
N LYS A 89 10.03 5.43 7.44
CA LYS A 89 9.64 4.36 6.51
C LYS A 89 8.98 3.21 7.24
N LEU A 90 7.99 2.60 6.60
CA LEU A 90 7.34 1.36 6.99
C LEU A 90 7.71 0.30 5.96
N LYS A 91 8.24 -0.83 6.41
CA LYS A 91 8.61 -1.97 5.56
C LYS A 91 7.78 -3.18 5.94
N VAL A 92 7.29 -3.90 4.94
CA VAL A 92 6.57 -5.15 5.13
C VAL A 92 6.87 -6.11 3.98
N SER A 93 7.03 -7.40 4.29
CA SER A 93 7.23 -8.44 3.30
C SER A 93 6.01 -9.37 3.26
N LEU A 94 5.37 -9.47 2.09
CA LEU A 94 4.13 -10.20 1.84
C LEU A 94 4.37 -11.26 0.75
N LYS A 95 4.51 -12.55 1.10
CA LYS A 95 4.72 -13.65 0.14
C LYS A 95 5.79 -13.34 -0.94
N GLY A 96 6.90 -12.71 -0.56
CA GLY A 96 7.98 -12.32 -1.49
C GLY A 96 7.80 -10.96 -2.18
N ILE A 97 6.74 -10.22 -1.87
CA ILE A 97 6.56 -8.82 -2.23
C ILE A 97 7.14 -7.97 -1.09
N GLU A 98 8.15 -7.16 -1.39
CA GLU A 98 8.67 -6.18 -0.45
C GLU A 98 7.95 -4.85 -0.65
N SER A 99 7.20 -4.38 0.34
CA SER A 99 6.51 -3.09 0.32
C SER A 99 7.18 -2.13 1.29
N VAL A 100 7.54 -0.95 0.78
CA VAL A 100 8.18 0.12 1.51
C VAL A 100 7.34 1.39 1.35
N THR A 101 6.78 1.88 2.44
CA THR A 101 6.04 3.15 2.49
C THR A 101 6.87 4.18 3.20
N GLU A 102 7.20 5.28 2.54
CA GLU A 102 7.95 6.39 3.12
C GLU A 102 7.19 7.70 3.02
N LEU A 103 7.35 8.55 4.04
CA LEU A 103 6.91 9.95 3.99
C LEU A 103 7.96 10.75 3.22
N ALA A 104 7.63 11.14 1.98
CA ALA A 104 8.48 11.99 1.16
C ALA A 104 8.45 13.44 1.67
N ASP A 105 7.29 13.91 2.12
CA ASP A 105 7.12 15.19 2.81
C ASP A 105 5.92 15.11 3.78
N ALA A 106 5.52 16.25 4.36
CA ALA A 106 4.43 16.32 5.34
C ALA A 106 3.05 15.91 4.78
N ASN A 107 2.89 15.96 3.46
CA ASN A 107 1.65 15.70 2.74
C ASN A 107 1.80 14.60 1.67
N THR A 108 3.00 14.14 1.35
CA THR A 108 3.22 13.14 0.30
C THR A 108 3.78 11.85 0.87
N ILE A 109 3.10 10.75 0.57
CA ILE A 109 3.60 9.39 0.82
C ILE A 109 4.01 8.74 -0.49
N VAL A 110 5.12 8.01 -0.44
CA VAL A 110 5.61 7.19 -1.54
C VAL A 110 5.56 5.74 -1.08
N ASN A 111 4.84 4.92 -1.81
CA ASN A 111 4.79 3.48 -1.58
C ASN A 111 5.46 2.76 -2.75
N THR A 112 6.49 1.98 -2.45
CA THR A 112 7.25 1.19 -3.41
C THR A 112 7.08 -0.28 -3.09
N MET A 113 6.49 -1.04 -4.01
CA MET A 113 6.33 -2.49 -3.90
C MET A 113 7.25 -3.17 -4.91
N THR A 114 8.02 -4.16 -4.48
CA THR A 114 8.95 -4.89 -5.35
C THR A 114 8.63 -6.37 -5.30
N VAL A 115 8.49 -7.00 -6.47
CA VAL A 115 8.30 -8.44 -6.60
C VAL A 115 9.11 -8.97 -7.77
N ALA A 116 9.93 -10.01 -7.55
CA ALA A 116 10.74 -10.64 -8.59
C ALA A 116 11.54 -9.67 -9.50
N GLY A 117 12.05 -8.57 -8.93
CA GLY A 117 12.81 -7.55 -9.66
C GLY A 117 11.97 -6.46 -10.34
N ILE A 118 10.63 -6.55 -10.30
CA ILE A 118 9.72 -5.50 -10.78
C ILE A 118 9.39 -4.57 -9.61
N ALA A 119 9.75 -3.29 -9.74
CA ALA A 119 9.43 -2.26 -8.77
C ALA A 119 8.23 -1.42 -9.24
N TYR A 120 7.16 -1.44 -8.47
CA TYR A 120 5.97 -0.61 -8.60
C TYR A 120 6.03 0.54 -7.61
N LYS A 121 5.91 1.77 -8.10
CA LYS A 121 5.97 2.96 -7.26
C LYS A 121 4.67 3.73 -7.34
N ARG A 122 4.21 4.24 -6.21
CA ARG A 122 3.00 5.05 -6.07
C ARG A 122 3.30 6.29 -5.27
N ILE A 123 2.80 7.42 -5.74
CA ILE A 123 2.91 8.70 -5.07
C ILE A 123 1.50 9.16 -4.76
N SER A 124 1.21 9.31 -3.47
CA SER A 124 -0.10 9.77 -3.00
C SER A 124 0.06 11.06 -2.19
N LYS A 125 -0.81 12.03 -2.43
CA LYS A 125 -0.83 13.30 -1.71
C LYS A 125 -2.01 13.40 -0.78
N ARG A 126 -1.79 14.05 0.36
CA ARG A 126 -2.79 14.30 1.39
C ARG A 126 -3.89 15.19 0.82
N ILE A 127 -5.14 14.85 1.15
CA ILE A 127 -6.35 15.59 0.81
C ILE A 127 -7.09 16.08 2.05
#